data_AF-A0A948RAM3-F1
#
_entry.id   AF-A0A948RAM3-F1
#
_cell.length_a   1.000
_cell.length_b   1.000
_cell.length_c   1.000
_cell.angle_alpha   90.00
_cell.angle_beta   90.00
_cell.angle_gamma   90.00
#
_symmetry.space_group_name_H-M   'P 1'
#
loop_
_entity.id
_entity.type
_entity.pdbx_description
1 polymer ?
#
loop_
_entity_poly.entity_id
_entity_poly.type
_entity_poly.pdbx_seq_one_letter_code
_entity_poly.pdbx_strand_id
1 'polypeptide(L)'
;MAQTGYWKIKLASDEATKHIKVYFVTPDEDRTLVVKKPAKKGRAIVEIDTDGSYVLSETDIEESDKVKMFDKFIDDLKNLLV
;
A
#
# COMPACT_ATOMS: atom_id res chain seq x y z
N MET A 1 2.42 0.27 -8.95
CA MET A 1 2.90 -0.58 -7.83
C MET A 1 4.41 -0.77 -7.82
N ALA A 2 5.06 -1.31 -8.86
CA ALA A 2 6.53 -1.50 -8.87
C ALA A 2 7.33 -0.21 -8.63
N GLN A 3 6.92 0.89 -9.27
CA GLN A 3 7.52 2.22 -9.03
C GLN A 3 7.36 2.67 -7.58
N THR A 4 6.23 2.38 -6.95
CA THR A 4 5.98 2.72 -5.54
C THR A 4 6.91 1.96 -4.60
N GLY A 5 7.10 0.66 -4.85
CA GLY A 5 8.09 -0.15 -4.11
C GLY A 5 9.52 0.37 -4.29
N TYR A 6 9.90 0.73 -5.53
CA TYR A 6 11.21 1.35 -5.81
C TYR A 6 11.44 2.62 -4.99
N TRP A 7 10.46 3.54 -4.93
CA TRP A 7 10.58 4.77 -4.15
C TRP A 7 10.71 4.51 -2.66
N LYS A 8 9.95 3.54 -2.10
CA LYS A 8 10.11 3.20 -0.69
C LYS A 8 11.52 2.69 -0.37
N ILE A 9 12.06 1.81 -1.20
CA ILE A 9 13.44 1.31 -1.05
C ILE A 9 14.44 2.47 -1.17
N LYS A 10 14.26 3.34 -2.16
CA LYS A 10 15.14 4.49 -2.39
C LYS A 10 15.17 5.44 -1.18
N LEU A 11 14.00 5.79 -0.65
CA LEU A 11 13.90 6.64 0.54
C LEU A 11 14.47 5.95 1.79
N ALA A 12 14.25 4.64 1.93
CA ALA A 12 14.81 3.87 3.03
C ALA A 12 16.35 3.78 3.00
N SER A 13 16.96 3.91 1.82
CA SER A 13 18.42 3.76 1.64
C SER A 13 19.25 4.97 2.08
N ASP A 14 18.62 6.12 2.33
CA ASP A 14 19.29 7.35 2.74
C ASP A 14 18.87 7.76 4.16
N GLU A 15 19.84 8.03 5.03
CA GLU A 15 19.59 8.41 6.43
C GLU A 15 18.71 9.66 6.57
N ALA A 16 18.84 10.62 5.66
CA ALA A 16 18.02 11.83 5.66
C ALA A 16 16.56 11.55 5.30
N THR A 17 16.24 10.44 4.64
CA THR A 17 14.88 10.15 4.13
C THR A 17 14.27 8.84 4.63
N LYS A 18 15.01 8.02 5.38
CA LYS A 18 14.58 6.68 5.85
C LYS A 18 13.30 6.66 6.69
N HIS A 19 12.96 7.80 7.29
CA HIS A 19 11.78 7.97 8.13
C HIS A 19 10.48 8.22 7.33
N ILE A 20 10.58 8.46 6.02
CA ILE A 20 9.42 8.73 5.17
C ILE A 20 8.62 7.45 4.96
N LYS A 21 7.32 7.52 5.29
CA LYS A 21 6.34 6.47 5.01
C LYS A 21 5.74 6.66 3.61
N VAL A 22 5.62 5.58 2.85
CA VAL A 22 5.12 5.55 1.48
C VAL A 22 3.84 4.72 1.43
N TYR A 23 2.73 5.40 1.13
CA TYR A 23 1.43 4.79 0.94
C TYR A 23 0.98 4.86 -0.52
N PHE A 24 0.26 3.85 -0.97
CA PHE A 24 -0.27 3.77 -2.34
C PHE A 24 -1.80 3.86 -2.34
N VAL A 25 -2.40 4.84 -3.03
CA VAL A 25 -3.86 4.92 -3.20
C VAL A 25 -4.19 4.65 -4.67
N THR A 26 -5.16 3.78 -4.93
CA THR A 26 -5.48 3.36 -6.30
C THR A 26 -6.93 2.90 -6.46
N PRO A 27 -7.55 3.05 -7.65
CA PRO A 27 -8.80 2.37 -7.98
C PRO A 27 -8.64 0.86 -8.24
N ASP A 28 -7.42 0.35 -8.40
CA ASP A 28 -7.12 -1.06 -8.72
C ASP A 28 -7.88 -1.62 -9.94
N GLU A 29 -7.90 -0.88 -11.05
CA GLU A 29 -8.63 -1.23 -12.29
C GLU A 29 -8.28 -2.65 -12.82
N ASP A 30 -7.01 -3.06 -12.68
CA ASP A 30 -6.52 -4.38 -13.09
C ASP A 30 -6.80 -5.50 -12.07
N ARG A 31 -7.51 -5.19 -10.98
CA ARG A 31 -7.83 -6.10 -9.87
C ARG A 31 -6.58 -6.78 -9.33
N THR A 32 -5.50 -6.04 -9.17
CA THR A 32 -4.20 -6.57 -8.76
C THR A 32 -4.17 -6.84 -7.27
N LEU A 33 -4.92 -6.09 -6.47
CA LEU A 33 -4.98 -6.18 -5.02
C LEU A 33 -6.16 -7.02 -4.50
N VAL A 34 -7.08 -7.48 -5.35
CA VAL A 34 -8.29 -8.20 -4.94
C VAL A 34 -8.02 -9.48 -4.15
N VAL A 35 -7.12 -10.37 -4.62
CA VAL A 35 -6.87 -11.70 -4.02
C VAL A 35 -5.54 -11.73 -3.28
N LYS A 36 -5.52 -12.25 -2.05
CA LYS A 36 -4.33 -12.33 -1.18
C LYS A 36 -3.46 -13.52 -1.51
N LYS A 37 -4.06 -14.68 -1.81
CA LYS A 37 -3.31 -15.90 -2.13
C LYS A 37 -3.96 -16.67 -3.30
N PRO A 38 -3.21 -16.99 -4.36
CA PRO A 38 -1.83 -16.55 -4.62
C PRO A 38 -1.77 -15.05 -4.92
N ALA A 39 -0.78 -14.35 -4.35
CA ALA A 39 -0.62 -12.92 -4.58
C ALA A 39 -0.09 -12.65 -6.00
N LYS A 40 -0.72 -11.73 -6.72
CA LYS A 40 -0.13 -11.13 -7.93
C LYS A 40 1.13 -10.34 -7.55
N LYS A 41 2.09 -10.23 -8.49
CA LYS A 41 3.37 -9.50 -8.26
C LYS A 41 3.17 -8.11 -7.64
N GLY A 42 2.19 -7.35 -8.13
CA GLY A 42 1.90 -6.01 -7.61
C GLY A 42 1.46 -6.02 -6.15
N ARG A 43 0.61 -6.97 -5.75
CA ARG A 43 0.17 -7.13 -4.37
C ARG A 43 1.32 -7.53 -3.44
N ALA A 44 2.18 -8.45 -3.88
CA ALA A 44 3.36 -8.84 -3.11
C ALA A 44 4.28 -7.64 -2.82
N ILE A 45 4.53 -6.78 -3.82
CA ILE A 45 5.34 -5.56 -3.63
C ILE A 45 4.69 -4.62 -2.61
N VAL A 46 3.37 -4.42 -2.68
CA VAL A 46 2.67 -3.54 -1.74
C VAL A 46 2.76 -4.08 -0.31
N GLU A 47 2.47 -5.36 -0.10
CA GLU A 47 2.48 -5.97 1.24
C GLU A 47 3.91 -6.10 1.83
N ILE A 48 4.93 -6.31 1.00
CA ILE A 48 6.29 -6.50 1.51
C ILE A 48 7.03 -5.18 1.61
N ASP A 49 7.03 -4.38 0.54
CA ASP A 49 7.98 -3.28 0.36
C ASP A 49 7.41 -1.89 0.69
N THR A 50 6.11 -1.72 0.95
CA THR A 50 5.50 -0.41 1.26
C THR A 50 4.99 -0.31 2.70
N ASP A 51 4.61 0.90 3.14
CA ASP A 51 3.99 1.12 4.46
C ASP A 51 2.47 0.91 4.45
N GLY A 52 1.86 0.78 3.26
CA GLY A 52 0.47 0.40 3.09
C GLY A 52 -0.15 0.91 1.79
N SER A 53 -1.38 0.48 1.53
CA SER A 53 -2.19 0.92 0.41
C SER A 53 -3.68 0.97 0.74
N TYR A 54 -4.38 1.79 -0.02
CA TYR A 54 -5.82 1.95 0.05
C TYR A 54 -6.45 1.82 -1.34
N VAL A 55 -7.48 0.98 -1.45
CA VAL A 55 -8.20 0.73 -2.70
C VAL A 55 -9.52 1.51 -2.71
N LEU A 56 -9.65 2.43 -3.66
CA LEU A 56 -10.86 3.21 -3.91
C LEU A 56 -11.67 2.54 -5.03
N SER A 57 -12.40 1.51 -4.68
CA SER A 57 -13.23 0.73 -5.62
C SER A 57 -14.52 0.28 -4.95
N GLU A 58 -15.53 -0.04 -5.75
CA GLU A 58 -16.73 -0.75 -5.28
C GLU A 58 -16.51 -2.27 -5.18
N THR A 59 -15.40 -2.77 -5.73
CA THR A 59 -15.04 -4.20 -5.63
C THR A 59 -14.35 -4.47 -4.31
N ASP A 60 -14.91 -5.38 -3.51
CA ASP A 60 -14.26 -5.86 -2.29
C ASP A 60 -12.91 -6.51 -2.58
N ILE A 61 -11.97 -6.33 -1.64
CA ILE A 61 -10.65 -6.95 -1.68
C ILE A 61 -10.44 -7.80 -0.43
N GLU A 62 -9.63 -8.84 -0.53
CA GLU A 62 -9.14 -9.53 0.66
C GLU A 62 -8.13 -8.62 1.38
N GLU A 63 -8.51 -8.03 2.51
CA GLU A 63 -7.65 -7.07 3.20
C GLU A 63 -6.42 -7.71 3.90
N SER A 64 -5.43 -6.86 4.18
CA SER A 64 -4.29 -7.12 5.05
C SER A 64 -3.91 -5.84 5.78
N ASP A 65 -2.93 -5.92 6.68
CA ASP A 65 -2.44 -4.74 7.42
C ASP A 65 -1.93 -3.63 6.50
N LYS A 66 -1.53 -3.97 5.26
CA LYS A 66 -0.99 -3.05 4.26
C LYS A 66 -1.84 -2.91 3.00
N VAL A 67 -2.94 -3.64 2.86
CA VAL A 67 -3.85 -3.52 1.72
C VAL A 67 -5.27 -3.43 2.26
N LYS A 68 -5.84 -2.24 2.22
CA LYS A 68 -7.13 -1.94 2.85
C LYS A 68 -8.07 -1.25 1.85
N MET A 69 -9.37 -1.33 2.09
CA MET A 69 -10.33 -0.46 1.41
C MET A 69 -10.14 0.99 1.85
N PHE A 70 -10.49 1.94 0.98
CA PHE A 70 -10.26 3.37 1.20
C PHE A 70 -11.07 3.97 2.36
N ASP A 71 -12.16 3.32 2.76
CA ASP A 71 -12.95 3.69 3.94
C ASP A 71 -12.12 3.78 5.23
N LYS A 72 -11.00 3.03 5.32
CA LYS A 72 -10.08 3.02 6.47
C LYS A 72 -9.00 4.11 6.41
N PHE A 73 -8.86 4.83 5.29
CA PHE A 73 -7.74 5.75 5.06
C PHE A 73 -7.65 6.86 6.12
N ILE A 74 -8.77 7.54 6.39
CA ILE A 74 -8.77 8.71 7.29
C ILE A 74 -8.46 8.30 8.72
N ASP A 75 -9.00 7.18 9.20
CA ASP A 75 -8.79 6.74 10.57
C ASP A 75 -7.37 6.20 10.77
N ASP A 76 -6.84 5.45 9.80
CA ASP A 76 -5.43 5.05 9.81
C ASP A 76 -4.49 6.27 9.75
N LEU A 77 -4.79 7.28 8.94
CA LEU A 77 -3.99 8.49 8.83
C LEU A 77 -3.93 9.25 10.17
N LYS A 78 -5.05 9.36 10.88
CA LYS A 78 -5.08 9.98 12.23
C LYS A 78 -4.14 9.24 13.19
N ASN A 79 -4.11 7.91 13.12
CA ASN A 79 -3.22 7.09 13.97
C ASN A 79 -1.73 7.30 13.68
N LEU A 80 -1.36 7.94 12.57
CA LEU A 80 0.03 8.28 12.24
C LEU A 80 0.47 9.65 12.78
N LEU A 81 -0.49 10.50 13.17
CA LEU A 81 -0.24 11.86 13.65
C LEU A 81 -0.10 11.93 15.19
N VAL A 82 -0.30 10.81 15.87
CA VAL A 82 -0.21 10.64 17.33
C VAL A 82 1.06 9.87 17.66
#